data_AF-A0AAV2I7I3-F1
#
_entry.id   AF-A0AAV2I7I3-F1
#
_cell.length_a   1.000
_cell.length_b   1.000
_cell.length_c   1.000
_cell.angle_alpha   90.00
_cell.angle_beta   90.00
_cell.angle_gamma   90.00
#
_symmetry.space_group_name_H-M   'P 1'
#
loop_
_entity.id
_entity.type
_entity.pdbx_description
1 polymer ?
#
loop_
_entity_poly.entity_id
_entity_poly.type
_entity_poly.pdbx_seq_one_letter_code
_entity_poly.pdbx_strand_id
1 'polypeptide(L)'
;MKAIKRTLKGEKDIIIVGDFNLAADANAFDDMCAEGYKPCISAETFTNISNKNPAGSKNYDNIWINADTRVFTGVSGVVREGLTSLWIPNGWSWGGVVSDHCPVYAQLYCDVDLDSEDVTAKDVKFTLTHG
;
A
#
# COMPACT_ATOMS: atom_id res chain seq x y z
N MET A 1 16.40 -3.04 7.10
CA MET A 1 16.67 -3.31 5.65
C MET A 1 17.40 -4.61 5.27
N LYS A 2 18.19 -5.28 6.14
CA LYS A 2 18.99 -6.46 5.74
C LYS A 2 18.17 -7.63 5.14
N ALA A 3 16.97 -7.89 5.66
CA ALA A 3 16.09 -8.95 5.15
C ALA A 3 15.57 -8.64 3.73
N ILE A 4 15.06 -7.42 3.49
CA ILE A 4 14.56 -6.96 2.19
C ILE A 4 15.65 -7.04 1.12
N LYS A 5 16.85 -6.51 1.42
CA LYS A 5 18.01 -6.57 0.50
C LYS A 5 18.45 -7.99 0.16
N ARG A 6 18.34 -8.93 1.10
CA ARG A 6 18.69 -10.33 0.87
C ARG A 6 17.67 -11.00 -0.05
N THR A 7 16.39 -10.71 0.15
CA THR A 7 15.29 -11.33 -0.60
C THR A 7 15.16 -10.76 -2.01
N LEU A 8 15.40 -9.45 -2.19
CA LEU A 8 15.18 -8.72 -3.45
C LEU A 8 16.49 -8.37 -4.18
N LYS A 9 17.56 -9.14 -3.94
CA LYS A 9 18.87 -8.85 -4.51
C LYS A 9 18.85 -8.98 -6.03
N GLY A 10 19.09 -7.87 -6.73
CA GLY A 10 19.14 -7.82 -8.20
C GLY A 10 17.83 -7.36 -8.86
N GLU A 11 16.76 -7.22 -8.08
CA GLU A 11 15.49 -6.66 -8.55
C GLU A 11 15.63 -5.14 -8.74
N LYS A 12 15.07 -4.63 -9.85
CA LYS A 12 15.15 -3.20 -10.21
C LYS A 12 13.89 -2.45 -9.84
N ASP A 13 12.72 -2.92 -10.25
CA ASP A 13 11.44 -2.27 -9.95
C ASP A 13 10.81 -2.96 -8.73
N ILE A 14 10.93 -2.33 -7.55
CA ILE A 14 10.45 -2.89 -6.30
C ILE A 14 9.29 -2.05 -5.77
N ILE A 15 8.17 -2.71 -5.53
CA ILE A 15 6.97 -2.15 -4.90
C ILE A 15 6.70 -2.92 -3.61
N ILE A 16 6.54 -2.21 -2.50
CA ILE A 16 6.19 -2.78 -1.19
C ILE A 16 4.86 -2.16 -0.75
N VAL A 17 3.83 -2.98 -0.59
CA VAL A 17 2.48 -2.53 -0.22
C VAL A 17 2.06 -3.19 1.08
N GLY A 18 1.45 -2.43 1.97
CA GLY A 18 0.82 -2.99 3.16
C GLY A 18 0.46 -1.96 4.21
N ASP A 19 -0.07 -2.49 5.31
CA ASP A 19 -0.22 -1.79 6.58
C ASP A 19 1.09 -1.89 7.37
N PHE A 20 1.73 -0.75 7.61
CA PHE A 20 2.96 -0.63 8.37
C PHE A 20 2.75 -0.16 9.82
N ASN A 21 1.50 0.12 10.22
CA ASN A 21 1.12 0.64 11.54
C ASN A 21 1.86 1.93 11.98
N LEU A 22 2.52 2.62 11.04
CA LEU A 22 3.28 3.84 11.26
C LEU A 22 3.10 4.79 10.07
N ALA A 23 3.09 6.09 10.36
CA ALA A 23 3.03 7.13 9.34
C ALA A 23 4.30 7.13 8.47
N ALA A 24 4.15 7.46 7.19
CA ALA A 24 5.23 7.38 6.22
C ALA A 24 6.48 8.24 6.55
N ASP A 25 6.34 9.22 7.44
CA ASP A 25 7.42 10.08 7.94
C ASP A 25 8.02 9.61 9.28
N ALA A 26 7.59 8.47 9.82
CA ALA A 26 8.14 7.92 11.04
C ALA A 26 9.60 7.46 10.83
N ASN A 27 10.46 7.73 11.82
CA ASN A 27 11.89 7.37 11.79
C ASN A 27 12.15 5.86 11.57
N ALA A 28 11.15 5.00 11.80
CA ALA A 28 11.24 3.58 11.47
C ALA A 28 11.53 3.30 9.98
N PHE A 29 11.24 4.28 9.11
CA PHE A 29 11.47 4.20 7.66
C PHE A 29 12.76 4.90 7.20
N ASP A 30 13.56 5.47 8.11
CA ASP A 30 14.79 6.21 7.77
C ASP A 30 15.75 5.36 6.94
N ASP A 31 15.95 4.09 7.34
CA ASP A 31 16.76 3.11 6.61
C ASP A 31 16.22 2.87 5.18
N MET A 32 14.91 2.93 4.99
CA MET A 32 14.28 2.68 3.69
C MET A 32 14.47 3.90 2.78
N CYS A 33 14.27 5.10 3.32
CA CYS A 33 14.53 6.37 2.66
C CYS A 33 16.02 6.52 2.26
N ALA A 34 16.95 6.16 3.15
CA ALA A 34 18.39 6.18 2.89
C ALA A 34 18.80 5.27 1.71
N GLU A 35 18.02 4.21 1.46
CA GLU A 35 18.20 3.27 0.35
C GLU A 35 17.41 3.69 -0.91
N GLY A 36 16.85 4.91 -0.93
CA GLY A 36 16.18 5.49 -2.08
C GLY A 36 14.72 5.06 -2.25
N TYR A 37 14.11 4.43 -1.25
CA TYR A 37 12.67 4.18 -1.27
C TYR A 37 11.90 5.44 -0.90
N LYS A 38 10.72 5.61 -1.51
CA LYS A 38 9.81 6.71 -1.22
C LYS A 38 8.37 6.21 -1.11
N PRO A 39 7.56 6.82 -0.23
CA PRO A 39 6.15 6.49 -0.13
C PRO A 39 5.39 7.14 -1.29
N CYS A 40 4.38 6.43 -1.80
CA CYS A 40 3.45 6.98 -2.78
C CYS A 40 2.30 7.75 -2.11
N ILE A 41 1.97 7.44 -0.86
CA ILE A 41 0.95 8.17 -0.09
C ILE A 41 1.65 9.13 0.86
N SER A 42 1.27 10.42 0.82
CA SER A 42 1.80 11.44 1.72
C SER A 42 1.48 11.11 3.18
N ALA A 43 2.43 11.38 4.10
CA ALA A 43 2.23 11.21 5.54
C ALA A 43 1.06 12.05 6.09
N GLU A 44 0.71 13.14 5.41
CA GLU A 44 -0.43 14.01 5.75
C GLU A 44 -1.79 13.41 5.34
N THR A 45 -1.80 12.35 4.53
CA THR A 45 -3.02 11.71 4.05
C THR A 45 -3.39 10.55 4.95
N PHE A 46 -4.53 10.62 5.62
CA PHE A 46 -5.01 9.50 6.42
C PHE A 46 -5.43 8.32 5.53
N THR A 47 -5.14 7.11 5.98
CA THR A 47 -5.50 5.84 5.32
C THR A 47 -6.45 5.00 6.17
N ASN A 48 -6.83 5.45 7.36
CA ASN A 48 -7.87 4.81 8.14
C ASN A 48 -9.22 5.52 8.02
N ILE A 49 -10.28 4.83 8.40
CA ILE A 49 -11.65 5.33 8.45
C ILE A 49 -12.41 4.70 9.62
N SER A 50 -13.41 5.41 10.13
CA SER A 50 -14.39 4.81 11.04
C SER A 50 -15.73 5.53 10.92
N ASN A 51 -16.81 4.88 11.36
CA ASN A 51 -18.12 5.53 11.45
C ASN A 51 -18.13 6.81 12.31
N LYS A 52 -17.23 6.93 13.29
CA LYS A 52 -17.11 8.10 14.18
C LYS A 52 -16.21 9.20 13.62
N ASN A 53 -15.27 8.83 12.75
CA ASN A 53 -14.34 9.76 12.11
C ASN A 53 -14.12 9.35 10.65
N PRO A 54 -15.03 9.72 9.73
CA PRO A 54 -14.92 9.37 8.32
C PRO A 54 -13.70 9.98 7.62
N ALA A 55 -13.19 11.10 8.13
CA ALA A 55 -11.99 11.73 7.61
C ALA A 55 -10.71 10.93 7.93
N GLY A 56 -10.74 10.09 8.97
CA GLY A 56 -9.57 9.36 9.45
C GLY A 56 -8.67 10.20 10.36
N SER A 57 -7.60 9.57 10.84
CA SER A 57 -6.63 10.17 11.78
C SER A 57 -5.24 9.53 11.72
N LYS A 58 -5.04 8.47 10.93
CA LYS A 58 -3.81 7.68 10.87
C LYS A 58 -3.42 7.43 9.42
N ASN A 59 -2.13 7.47 9.14
CA ASN A 59 -1.50 7.02 7.90
C ASN A 59 -0.76 5.73 8.24
N TYR A 60 -1.33 4.57 7.94
CA TYR A 60 -0.74 3.27 8.25
C TYR A 60 -0.47 2.45 6.99
N ASP A 61 -1.28 2.66 5.97
CA ASP A 61 -1.22 1.94 4.70
C ASP A 61 -0.41 2.76 3.70
N ASN A 62 0.52 2.12 3.00
CA ASN A 62 1.28 2.80 1.96
C ASN A 62 1.72 1.85 0.85
N ILE A 63 2.15 2.46 -0.25
CA ILE A 63 2.82 1.82 -1.37
C ILE A 63 4.20 2.48 -1.45
N TRP A 64 5.26 1.72 -1.20
CA TRP A 64 6.63 2.21 -1.29
C TRP A 64 7.28 1.73 -2.58
N ILE A 65 7.98 2.63 -3.25
CA ILE A 65 8.71 2.33 -4.49
C ILE A 65 10.17 2.70 -4.32
N ASN A 66 11.07 1.91 -4.90
CA ASN A 66 12.50 2.23 -4.88
C ASN A 66 12.87 3.27 -5.94
N ALA A 67 14.10 3.78 -5.86
CA ALA A 67 14.62 4.80 -6.76
C ALA A 67 14.71 4.36 -8.22
N ASP A 68 14.71 3.06 -8.50
CA ASP A 68 14.81 2.51 -9.86
C ASP A 68 13.44 2.30 -10.51
N THR A 69 12.35 2.35 -9.74
CA THR A 69 10.96 2.24 -10.24
C THR A 69 10.60 3.46 -11.09
N ARG A 70 10.89 3.40 -12.40
CA ARG A 70 10.59 4.48 -13.37
C ARG A 70 9.16 4.49 -13.86
N VAL A 71 8.43 3.42 -13.57
CA VAL A 71 7.06 3.18 -14.03
C VAL A 71 5.99 3.95 -13.27
N PHE A 72 6.32 4.56 -12.13
CA PHE A 72 5.36 5.34 -11.36
C PHE A 72 5.01 6.65 -12.07
N THR A 73 3.73 6.83 -12.34
CA THR A 73 3.20 7.98 -13.09
C THR A 73 3.11 9.27 -12.28
N GLY A 74 3.27 9.18 -10.95
CA GLY A 74 2.99 10.28 -10.03
C GLY A 74 1.56 10.30 -9.49
N VAL A 75 0.67 9.42 -9.98
CA VAL A 75 -0.72 9.33 -9.52
C VAL A 75 -0.86 8.26 -8.45
N SER A 76 -1.34 8.67 -7.28
CA SER A 76 -1.63 7.80 -6.14
C SER A 76 -2.70 8.43 -5.26
N GLY A 77 -3.31 7.64 -4.38
CA GLY A 77 -4.29 8.17 -3.44
C GLY A 77 -4.94 7.11 -2.56
N VAL A 78 -5.97 7.56 -1.85
CA VAL A 78 -6.76 6.77 -0.91
C VAL A 78 -8.20 6.75 -1.39
N VAL A 79 -8.78 5.57 -1.56
CA VAL A 79 -10.20 5.41 -1.89
C VAL A 79 -11.00 5.67 -0.62
N ARG A 80 -11.94 6.63 -0.66
CA ARG A 80 -12.76 6.99 0.51
C ARG A 80 -14.25 6.84 0.27
N GLU A 81 -14.66 6.83 -0.99
CA GLU A 81 -16.03 6.68 -1.42
C GLU A 81 -16.47 5.22 -1.40
N GLY A 82 -17.75 4.97 -1.14
CA GLY A 82 -18.33 3.63 -1.22
C GLY A 82 -17.89 2.66 -0.12
N LEU A 83 -17.14 3.11 0.89
CA LEU A 83 -16.63 2.25 1.97
C LEU A 83 -17.66 1.94 3.07
N THR A 84 -18.88 2.44 2.94
CA THR A 84 -19.98 2.20 3.90
C THR A 84 -21.21 1.64 3.19
N SER A 85 -21.98 0.83 3.90
CA SER A 85 -23.24 0.29 3.41
C SER A 85 -24.21 0.06 4.56
N LEU A 86 -25.50 0.28 4.31
CA LEU A 86 -26.58 -0.02 5.27
C LEU A 86 -26.60 -1.49 5.70
N TRP A 87 -26.00 -2.38 4.93
CA TRP A 87 -25.97 -3.81 5.23
C TRP A 87 -24.72 -4.26 5.99
N ILE A 88 -23.80 -3.34 6.28
CA ILE A 88 -22.60 -3.64 7.09
C ILE A 88 -22.93 -3.35 8.56
N PRO A 89 -22.66 -4.27 9.50
CA PRO A 89 -22.83 -4.02 10.93
C PRO A 89 -21.94 -2.89 11.45
N ASN A 90 -22.45 -2.11 12.40
CA ASN A 90 -21.73 -1.11 13.16
C ASN A 90 -22.05 -1.27 14.65
N GLY A 91 -21.34 -2.20 15.31
CA GLY A 91 -21.69 -2.63 16.67
C GLY A 91 -23.11 -3.22 16.72
N TRP A 92 -23.98 -2.63 17.55
CA TRP A 92 -25.40 -3.02 17.66
C TRP A 92 -26.32 -2.32 16.65
N SER A 93 -25.75 -1.60 15.68
CA SER A 93 -26.48 -0.88 14.63
C SER A 93 -26.04 -1.32 13.23
N TRP A 94 -26.63 -0.72 12.18
CA TRP A 94 -26.32 -0.95 10.77
C TRP A 94 -25.67 0.30 10.14
N GLY A 95 -25.08 0.17 8.94
CA GLY A 95 -24.42 1.29 8.26
C GLY A 95 -22.91 1.39 8.51
N GLY A 96 -22.25 0.27 8.76
CA GLY A 96 -20.82 0.20 9.08
C GLY A 96 -19.88 0.48 7.90
N VAL A 97 -18.62 0.73 8.23
CA VAL A 97 -17.50 0.70 7.28
C VAL A 97 -17.11 -0.75 6.98
N VAL A 98 -16.68 -1.02 5.74
CA VAL A 98 -16.23 -2.36 5.33
C VAL A 98 -14.93 -2.80 5.99
N SER A 99 -14.12 -1.83 6.39
CA SER A 99 -12.84 -1.99 7.07
C SER A 99 -12.54 -0.68 7.81
N ASP A 100 -11.70 -0.71 8.84
CA ASP A 100 -11.10 0.48 9.44
C ASP A 100 -9.90 1.02 8.65
N HIS A 101 -9.50 0.32 7.59
CA HIS A 101 -8.50 0.75 6.60
C HIS A 101 -9.16 1.12 5.27
N CYS A 102 -8.74 2.24 4.69
CA CYS A 102 -9.08 2.66 3.34
C CYS A 102 -8.12 1.99 2.34
N PRO A 103 -8.62 1.49 1.19
CA PRO A 103 -7.76 1.04 0.11
C PRO A 103 -6.86 2.18 -0.40
N VAL A 104 -5.59 1.87 -0.63
CA VAL A 104 -4.63 2.77 -1.26
C VAL A 104 -4.38 2.34 -2.70
N TYR A 105 -4.10 3.29 -3.59
CA TYR A 105 -3.78 3.00 -4.98
C TYR A 105 -2.58 3.82 -5.45
N ALA A 106 -1.86 3.28 -6.43
CA ALA A 106 -0.84 3.96 -7.21
C ALA A 106 -0.94 3.50 -8.66
N GLN A 107 -0.75 4.42 -9.59
CA GLN A 107 -0.75 4.12 -11.02
C GLN A 107 0.68 3.93 -11.53
N LEU A 108 0.91 2.76 -12.10
CA LEU A 108 2.19 2.30 -12.64
C LEU A 108 1.98 1.95 -14.11
N TYR A 109 2.97 2.29 -14.95
CA TYR A 109 3.02 1.91 -16.36
C TYR A 109 3.83 0.62 -16.55
N CYS A 110 3.53 -0.20 -17.53
CA CYS A 110 4.39 -1.33 -17.89
C CYS A 110 4.43 -1.42 -19.42
N ASP A 111 5.62 -1.65 -19.98
CA ASP A 111 5.81 -1.89 -21.42
C ASP A 111 5.34 -3.29 -21.85
N VAL A 112 4.83 -4.08 -20.91
CA VAL A 112 4.26 -5.41 -21.16
C VAL A 112 2.74 -5.27 -21.14
N ASP A 113 2.11 -5.67 -22.23
CA ASP A 113 0.66 -5.88 -22.26
C ASP A 113 0.35 -7.11 -21.41
N LEU A 114 -0.34 -6.92 -20.29
CA LEU A 114 -0.68 -8.01 -19.37
C LEU A 114 -2.01 -8.63 -19.80
N ASP A 115 -2.06 -9.14 -21.03
CA ASP A 115 -3.15 -10.00 -21.46
C ASP A 115 -3.18 -11.22 -20.54
N SER A 116 -4.38 -11.71 -20.20
CA SER A 116 -4.55 -12.82 -19.25
C SER A 116 -3.87 -14.12 -19.69
N GLU A 117 -3.43 -14.19 -20.94
CA GLU A 117 -2.67 -15.31 -21.51
C GLU A 117 -1.16 -15.24 -21.19
N ASP A 118 -0.62 -14.04 -20.91
CA ASP A 118 0.81 -13.79 -20.71
C ASP A 118 1.25 -13.81 -19.23
N VAL A 119 0.31 -13.57 -18.28
CA VAL A 119 0.60 -13.67 -16.85
C VAL A 119 0.27 -15.06 -16.33
N THR A 120 1.29 -15.84 -15.99
CA THR A 120 1.11 -17.19 -15.45
C THR A 120 1.24 -17.20 -13.93
N ALA A 121 0.63 -18.20 -13.28
CA ALA A 121 0.78 -18.39 -11.84
C ALA A 121 2.24 -18.60 -11.38
N LYS A 122 3.17 -18.90 -12.30
CA LYS A 122 4.61 -19.06 -12.01
C LYS A 122 5.32 -17.73 -11.81
N ASP A 123 4.75 -16.65 -12.34
CA ASP A 123 5.28 -15.29 -12.22
C ASP A 123 4.94 -14.68 -10.85
N VAL A 124 4.04 -15.32 -10.09
CA VAL A 124 3.67 -14.93 -8.73
C VAL A 124 4.38 -15.83 -7.72
N LYS A 125 5.27 -15.24 -6.90
CA LYS A 125 5.97 -15.95 -5.83
C LYS A 125 5.54 -15.42 -4.46
N PHE A 126 4.85 -16.26 -3.70
CA PHE A 126 4.59 -16.00 -2.28
C PHE A 126 5.77 -16.48 -1.44
N THR A 127 6.35 -15.58 -0.64
CA THR A 127 7.46 -15.92 0.27
C THR A 127 7.00 -15.74 1.70
N LEU A 128 6.71 -16.83 2.40
CA LEU A 128 6.39 -16.80 3.83
C LEU A 128 7.69 -16.79 4.64
N THR A 129 8.14 -15.63 5.08
CA THR A 129 9.22 -15.55 6.07
C THR A 129 8.66 -15.89 7.43
N HIS A 130 8.93 -17.11 7.90
CA HIS A 130 8.68 -17.47 9.29
C HIS A 130 9.71 -16.71 10.15
N GLY A 131 9.21 -15.90 11.09
CA GLY A 131 10.03 -15.20 12.08
C GLY A 131 10.60 -16.14 13.12
#